data_AF-A0A659R3F4-F1
#
_entry.id   AF-A0A659R3F4-F1
#
_cell.length_a   1.000
_cell.length_b   1.000
_cell.length_c   1.000
_cell.angle_alpha   90.00
_cell.angle_beta   90.00
_cell.angle_gamma   90.00
#
_symmetry.space_group_name_H-M   'P 1'
#
loop_
_entity.id
_entity.type
_entity.pdbx_description
1 polymer ?
#
loop_
_entity_poly.entity_id
_entity_poly.type
_entity_poly.pdbx_seq_one_letter_code
_entity_poly.pdbx_strand_id
1 'polypeptide(L)'
;MKNASTASGASVSDAASKNEPTLQRGLQNRHIQLIALGGAIGTGLFLGIGPAIQMAGPAVLLGYGVAGLNALLRMRQLGGRVVAE
;
A
#
# COMPACT_ATOMS: atom_id res chain seq x y z
N MET A 1 -16.37 36.43 13.93
CA MET A 1 -17.24 35.30 13.54
C MET A 1 -16.52 34.46 12.50
N LYS A 2 -16.17 33.22 12.86
CA LYS A 2 -16.22 31.95 12.09
C LYS A 2 -15.65 31.94 10.66
N ASN A 3 -14.82 31.03 10.17
CA ASN A 3 -14.18 29.78 10.60
C ASN A 3 -13.22 29.46 9.42
N ALA A 4 -11.96 29.12 9.63
CA ALA A 4 -11.49 27.75 9.79
C ALA A 4 -12.00 26.78 8.70
N SER A 5 -11.04 26.18 7.97
CA SER A 5 -11.06 24.77 7.51
C SER A 5 -12.07 24.48 6.39
N THR A 6 -11.80 23.85 5.25
CA THR A 6 -11.00 22.68 4.86
C THR A 6 -11.21 22.61 3.33
N ALA A 7 -10.24 22.40 2.44
CA ALA A 7 -9.65 21.10 2.17
C ALA A 7 -8.50 21.29 1.15
N SER A 8 -7.41 21.94 1.57
CA SER A 8 -6.09 21.71 0.99
C SER A 8 -5.42 20.67 1.89
N GLY A 9 -5.55 19.39 1.56
CA GLY A 9 -5.12 18.34 2.49
C GLY A 9 -4.99 16.97 1.86
N ALA A 10 -3.85 16.72 1.23
CA ALA A 10 -3.19 15.41 1.24
C ALA A 10 -1.70 15.52 0.83
N SER A 11 -0.99 16.54 1.34
CA SER A 11 0.47 16.50 1.43
C SER A 11 0.84 15.66 2.65
N VAL A 12 0.81 14.34 2.50
CA VAL A 12 1.28 13.40 3.52
C VAL A 12 2.79 13.36 3.47
N SER A 13 3.44 14.37 4.05
CA SER A 13 4.90 14.44 4.18
C SER A 13 5.26 15.49 5.23
N ASP A 14 4.92 15.27 6.50
CA ASP A 14 5.59 15.94 7.63
C ASP A 14 5.14 15.34 8.96
N ALA A 15 5.86 14.30 9.40
CA ALA A 15 5.88 13.87 10.80
C ALA A 15 7.15 13.04 11.09
N ALA A 16 8.32 13.60 10.79
CA ALA A 16 9.58 13.08 11.32
C ALA A 16 9.86 13.76 12.68
N SER A 17 9.34 13.18 13.77
CA SER A 17 9.73 13.55 15.12
C SER A 17 10.89 12.68 15.58
N LYS A 18 12.04 13.33 15.80
CA LYS A 18 13.28 12.75 16.31
C LYS A 18 13.12 12.35 17.78
N ASN A 19 12.99 11.06 18.04
CA ASN A 19 13.49 10.37 19.22
C ASN A 19 13.40 8.87 18.91
N GLU A 20 14.49 8.25 18.45
CA GLU A 20 14.51 6.82 18.15
C GLU A 20 14.83 6.06 19.46
N PRO A 21 13.85 5.49 20.18
CA PRO A 21 14.18 4.40 21.10
C PRO A 21 14.83 3.30 20.25
N THR A 22 15.96 2.77 20.68
CA THR A 22 16.60 1.61 20.04
C THR A 22 15.60 0.46 19.98
N LEU A 23 14.89 0.34 18.85
CA LEU A 23 13.89 -0.70 18.65
C LEU A 23 14.62 -2.04 18.65
N GLN A 24 14.31 -2.87 19.65
CA GLN A 24 14.72 -4.26 19.64
C GLN A 24 14.12 -4.90 18.38
N ARG A 25 14.98 -5.20 17.39
CA ARG A 25 14.60 -5.86 16.13
C ARG A 25 14.20 -7.32 16.39
N GLY A 26 13.07 -7.52 17.07
CA GLY A 26 12.49 -8.84 17.35
C GLY A 26 11.52 -9.31 16.26
N LEU A 27 11.11 -8.42 15.33
CA LEU A 27 10.22 -8.79 14.24
C LEU A 27 10.98 -9.60 13.19
N GLN A 28 10.80 -10.92 13.28
CA GLN A 28 11.26 -11.85 12.26
C GLN A 28 10.70 -11.47 10.89
N ASN A 29 11.46 -11.78 9.83
CA ASN A 29 11.11 -11.46 8.43
C ASN A 29 9.69 -11.95 8.05
N ARG A 30 9.23 -13.06 8.64
CA ARG A 30 7.88 -13.60 8.48
C ARG A 30 6.78 -12.65 8.99
N HIS A 31 6.97 -12.01 10.15
CA HIS A 31 5.99 -11.07 10.70
C HIS A 31 5.83 -9.85 9.79
N ILE A 32 6.94 -9.34 9.26
CA ILE A 32 6.94 -8.19 8.34
C ILE A 32 6.17 -8.55 7.06
N GLN A 33 6.38 -9.74 6.51
CA GLN A 33 5.63 -10.22 5.34
C GLN A 33 4.14 -10.38 5.63
N LEU A 34 3.77 -10.88 6.82
CA LEU A 34 2.37 -11.01 7.23
C LEU A 34 1.69 -9.64 7.41
N ILE A 35 2.40 -8.65 7.94
CA ILE A 35 1.89 -7.27 8.05
C ILE A 35 1.67 -6.67 6.66
N ALA A 36 2.65 -6.82 5.76
CA ALA A 36 2.52 -6.34 4.39
C ALA A 36 1.36 -7.02 3.65
N LEU A 37 1.22 -8.34 3.79
CA LEU A 37 0.14 -9.12 3.18
C LEU A 37 -1.22 -8.73 3.78
N GLY A 38 -1.30 -8.57 5.10
CA GLY A 38 -2.51 -8.15 5.80
C GLY A 38 -2.98 -6.75 5.38
N GLY A 39 -2.05 -5.80 5.21
CA GLY A 39 -2.35 -4.47 4.69
C GLY A 39 -2.85 -4.50 3.25
N ALA A 40 -2.16 -5.24 2.36
CA ALA A 40 -2.52 -5.35 0.96
C ALA A 40 -3.89 -6.03 0.74
N ILE A 41 -4.21 -7.08 1.49
CA ILE A 41 -5.51 -7.76 1.43
C ILE A 41 -6.60 -6.91 2.11
N GLY A 42 -6.31 -6.32 3.26
CA GLY A 42 -7.25 -5.53 4.05
C GLY A 42 -7.69 -4.23 3.38
N THR A 43 -6.80 -3.25 3.22
CA THR A 43 -7.18 -1.97 2.61
C THR A 43 -7.16 -2.03 1.09
N GLY A 44 -6.24 -2.79 0.49
CA GLY A 44 -6.08 -2.83 -0.97
C GLY A 44 -7.20 -3.59 -1.69
N LEU A 45 -7.50 -4.80 -1.23
CA LEU A 45 -8.52 -5.64 -1.85
C LEU A 45 -9.91 -5.32 -1.29
N PHE A 46 -10.07 -5.27 0.04
CA PHE A 46 -11.42 -5.13 0.62
C PHE A 46 -12.07 -3.75 0.40
N LEU A 47 -11.32 -2.65 0.55
CA LEU A 47 -11.85 -1.29 0.32
C LEU A 47 -12.12 -1.01 -1.16
N GLY A 48 -11.30 -1.61 -2.05
CA GLY A 48 -11.37 -1.37 -3.50
C GLY A 48 -12.36 -2.27 -4.24
N ILE A 49 -12.60 -3.49 -3.77
CA ILE A 49 -13.30 -4.51 -4.58
C ILE A 49 -14.81 -4.30 -4.66
N GLY A 50 -15.45 -3.72 -3.65
CA GLY A 50 -16.90 -3.48 -3.64
C GLY A 50 -17.36 -2.62 -4.83
N PRO A 51 -16.84 -1.39 -4.99
CA PRO A 51 -17.14 -0.55 -6.15
C PRO A 51 -16.68 -1.18 -7.46
N ALA A 52 -15.53 -1.86 -7.46
CA ALA A 52 -14.97 -2.48 -8.66
C ALA A 52 -15.86 -3.60 -9.21
N ILE A 53 -16.43 -4.45 -8.35
CA ILE A 53 -17.38 -5.49 -8.74
C ILE A 53 -18.67 -4.88 -9.29
N GLN A 54 -19.21 -3.85 -8.64
CA GLN A 54 -20.46 -3.23 -9.08
C GLN A 54 -20.34 -2.56 -10.44
N MET A 55 -19.19 -1.97 -10.76
CA MET A 55 -18.95 -1.29 -12.03
C MET A 55 -18.51 -2.24 -13.15
N ALA A 56 -17.62 -3.19 -12.87
CA ALA A 56 -17.01 -4.07 -13.88
C ALA A 56 -17.69 -5.45 -14.00
N GLY A 57 -18.55 -5.82 -13.05
CA GLY A 57 -19.16 -7.14 -13.01
C GLY A 57 -18.12 -8.27 -12.94
N PRO A 58 -18.39 -9.45 -13.53
CA PRO A 58 -17.47 -10.59 -13.51
C PRO A 58 -16.08 -10.30 -14.11
N ALA A 59 -15.98 -9.27 -14.96
CA ALA A 59 -14.72 -8.87 -15.60
C ALA A 59 -13.71 -8.24 -14.63
N VAL A 60 -14.11 -7.92 -13.38
CA VAL A 60 -13.19 -7.37 -12.38
C VAL A 60 -12.01 -8.30 -12.09
N LEU A 61 -12.21 -9.61 -12.23
CA LEU A 61 -11.16 -10.63 -12.03
C LEU A 61 -10.03 -10.44 -13.05
N LEU A 62 -10.38 -10.17 -14.31
CA LEU A 62 -9.42 -9.89 -15.37
C LEU A 62 -8.72 -8.54 -15.13
N GLY A 63 -9.47 -7.52 -14.69
CA GLY A 63 -8.91 -6.21 -14.33
C GLY A 63 -7.86 -6.31 -13.22
N TYR A 64 -8.17 -7.01 -12.12
CA TYR A 64 -7.23 -7.27 -11.04
C TYR A 64 -6.04 -8.13 -11.50
N GLY A 65 -6.27 -9.11 -12.39
CA GLY A 65 -5.20 -9.91 -12.99
C GLY A 65 -4.20 -9.05 -13.77
N VAL A 66 -4.68 -8.14 -14.63
CA VAL A 66 -3.82 -7.22 -15.40
C VAL A 66 -3.15 -6.19 -14.49
N ALA A 67 -3.86 -5.60 -13.54
CA ALA A 67 -3.30 -4.65 -12.58
C ALA A 67 -2.20 -5.30 -11.71
N GLY A 68 -2.44 -6.54 -11.24
CA GLY A 68 -1.48 -7.35 -10.52
C GLY A 68 -0.26 -7.68 -11.36
N LEU A 69 -0.44 -8.04 -12.64
CA LEU A 69 0.66 -8.26 -13.56
C LEU A 69 1.52 -7.00 -13.76
N ASN A 70 0.89 -5.84 -13.93
CA ASN A 70 1.60 -4.56 -14.02
C ASN A 70 2.36 -4.24 -12.71
N ALA A 71 1.78 -4.53 -11.55
CA ALA A 71 2.47 -4.39 -10.27
C ALA A 71 3.67 -5.34 -10.13
N LEU A 72 3.53 -6.60 -10.57
CA LEU A 72 4.62 -7.58 -10.59
C LEU A 72 5.76 -7.13 -11.49
N LEU A 73 5.46 -6.59 -12.67
CA LEU A 73 6.48 -6.06 -13.57
C LEU A 73 7.23 -4.89 -12.92
N ARG A 74 6.52 -3.96 -12.27
CA ARG A 74 7.16 -2.85 -11.53
C ARG A 74 8.06 -3.35 -10.39
N MET A 75 7.59 -4.30 -9.60
CA MET A 75 8.36 -4.90 -8.51
C MET A 75 9.59 -5.65 -9.03
N ARG A 76 9.47 -6.34 -10.18
CA ARG A 76 10.57 -7.08 -10.81
C ARG A 76 11.68 -6.14 -11.30
N GLN A 77 11.33 -4.96 -11.80
CA GLN A 77 12.32 -3.94 -12.17
C GLN A 77 13.01 -3.32 -10.96
N LEU A 78 12.27 -3.05 -9.88
CA LEU A 78 12.87 -2.51 -8.64
C LEU A 78 13.75 -3.56 -7.95
N GLY A 79 13.32 -4.82 -7.92
CA GLY A 79 14.10 -5.92 -7.35
C GLY A 79 15.41 -6.18 -8.08
N GLY A 80 15.44 -6.01 -9.40
CA GLY A 80 16.67 -6.09 -10.18
C GLY A 80 17.68 -4.98 -9.85
N ARG A 81 17.21 -3.81 -9.42
CA ARG A 81 18.10 -2.70 -8.98
C ARG A 81 18.59 -2.87 -7.55
N VAL A 82 17.83 -3.53 -6.68
CA VAL A 82 18.24 -3.86 -5.30
C VAL A 82 19.31 -4.95 -5.25
N VAL A 83 19.39 -5.82 -6.25
CA VAL A 83 20.38 -6.91 -6.28
C VAL A 83 21.74 -6.50 -6.85
N ALA A 84 21.81 -5.32 -7.48
CA ALA A 84 22.99 -4.84 -8.20
C ALA A 84 23.86 -3.87 -7.38
N GLU A 85 23.49 -3.60 -6.12
CA GLU A 85 24.26 -2.81 -5.15
C GLU A 85 24.66 -3.69 -3.96
#